data_AF-U1MZP9-F1
#
_entry.id   AF-U1MZP9-F1
#
_cell.length_a   1.000
_cell.length_b   1.000
_cell.length_c   1.000
_cell.angle_alpha   90.00
_cell.angle_beta   90.00
_cell.angle_gamma   90.00
#
_symmetry.space_group_name_H-M   'P 1'
#
loop_
_entity.id
_entity.type
_entity.pdbx_description
1 polymer ?
#
loop_
_entity_poly.entity_id
_entity_poly.type
_entity_poly.pdbx_seq_one_letter_code
_entity_poly.pdbx_strand_id
1 'polypeptide(L)'
;WADTATWWVWFGRESRWALDDRRRTVTPTMPGHHRIKAGAETASAAVDFVESVCGAAAADGAFPVDAVTRQFGPTAGDKIAIGHGKPDGRQYDLGPATVTDRSPDGTVTVERELTPGGTYDGLGTTIHAGDSAVTKLTESRWWYPTVYRSSDGTRRGTYVNVCTPVELFPNQARYVDLHVDVVHHADGRVERVDDDELTAAVEADNVTPALAAKARDVADAVASAL
;
A
#
# COMPACT_ATOMS: atom_id res chain seq x y z
N TRP A 1 34.10 -16.85 9.55
CA TRP A 1 32.64 -16.75 9.68
C TRP A 1 32.03 -17.60 8.58
N ALA A 2 31.93 -18.91 8.80
CA ALA A 2 31.41 -19.85 7.80
C ALA A 2 29.89 -20.06 7.92
N ASP A 3 29.24 -19.44 8.92
CA ASP A 3 27.86 -19.72 9.30
C ASP A 3 26.96 -18.47 9.37
N THR A 4 27.32 -17.36 8.73
CA THR A 4 26.44 -16.19 8.62
C THR A 4 25.61 -16.24 7.36
N ALA A 5 24.29 -16.38 7.53
CA ALA A 5 23.31 -16.16 6.47
C ALA A 5 22.82 -14.70 6.51
N THR A 6 22.77 -14.05 5.34
CA THR A 6 22.16 -12.73 5.17
C THR A 6 20.72 -12.90 4.72
N TRP A 7 19.79 -12.27 5.43
CA TRP A 7 18.38 -12.24 5.07
C TRP A 7 17.97 -10.82 4.69
N TRP A 8 17.18 -10.71 3.63
CA TRP A 8 16.55 -9.45 3.22
C TRP A 8 15.09 -9.50 3.67
N VAL A 9 14.67 -8.49 4.42
CA VAL A 9 13.32 -8.43 4.98
C VAL A 9 12.68 -7.10 4.59
N TRP A 10 11.41 -7.15 4.18
CA TRP A 10 10.60 -5.96 3.97
C TRP A 10 9.94 -5.58 5.30
N PHE A 11 10.40 -4.47 5.90
CA PHE A 11 9.63 -3.88 6.97
C PHE A 11 8.39 -3.20 6.40
N GLY A 12 7.22 -3.53 6.94
CA GLY A 12 5.96 -2.82 6.70
C GLY A 12 5.68 -1.81 7.81
N ARG A 13 4.56 -1.09 7.66
CA ARG A 13 4.10 -0.07 8.62
C ARG A 13 4.15 -0.55 10.07
N GLU A 14 3.55 -1.71 10.38
CA GLU A 14 3.46 -2.20 11.76
C GLU A 14 4.85 -2.41 12.39
N SER A 15 5.83 -2.90 11.62
CA SER A 15 7.21 -3.05 12.11
C SER A 15 7.87 -1.70 12.40
N ARG A 16 7.66 -0.70 11.53
CA ARG A 16 8.21 0.66 11.75
C ARG A 16 7.64 1.32 12.99
N TRP A 17 6.34 1.15 13.24
CA TRP A 17 5.70 1.66 14.45
C TRP A 17 6.19 0.93 15.71
N ALA A 18 6.36 -0.39 15.66
CA ALA A 18 6.96 -1.13 16.78
C ALA A 18 8.40 -0.67 17.08
N LEU A 19 9.18 -0.33 16.05
CA LEU A 19 10.52 0.24 16.20
C LEU A 19 10.48 1.67 16.76
N ASP A 20 9.52 2.51 16.33
CA ASP A 20 9.28 3.83 16.91
C ASP A 20 8.97 3.71 18.42
N ASP A 21 8.08 2.81 18.79
CA ASP A 21 7.70 2.56 20.19
C ASP A 21 8.90 2.11 21.02
N ARG A 22 9.71 1.20 20.48
CA ARG A 22 10.94 0.76 21.17
C ARG A 22 11.92 1.91 21.35
N ARG A 23 12.15 2.73 20.32
CA ARG A 23 13.07 3.87 20.38
C ARG A 23 12.58 4.94 21.37
N ARG A 24 11.26 5.14 21.45
CA ARG A 24 10.63 6.07 22.39
C ARG A 24 10.94 5.76 23.86
N THR A 25 11.26 4.51 24.20
CA THR A 25 11.67 4.13 25.57
C THR A 25 13.04 4.69 26.00
N VAL A 26 13.85 5.16 25.05
CA VAL A 26 15.22 5.65 25.32
C VAL A 26 15.47 7.09 24.88
N THR A 27 14.72 7.60 23.90
CA THR A 27 14.88 8.97 23.38
C THR A 27 13.55 9.48 22.80
N PRO A 28 13.26 10.80 22.86
CA PRO A 28 12.12 11.38 22.16
C PRO A 28 12.09 10.93 20.69
N THR A 29 10.94 10.44 20.25
CA THR A 29 10.75 9.86 18.91
C THR A 29 9.46 10.42 18.34
N MET A 30 9.53 11.14 17.23
CA MET A 30 8.31 11.69 16.63
C MET A 30 7.41 10.57 16.05
N PRO A 31 6.08 10.73 16.05
CA PRO A 31 5.18 9.75 15.44
C PRO A 31 5.54 9.49 13.96
N GLY A 32 5.75 8.22 13.61
CA GLY A 32 6.13 7.81 12.25
C GLY A 32 7.61 8.03 11.90
N HIS A 33 8.50 8.13 12.90
CA HIS A 33 9.94 8.35 12.71
C HIS A 33 10.54 7.44 11.63
N HIS A 34 10.49 6.11 11.81
CA HIS A 34 11.09 5.18 10.84
C HIS A 34 10.37 5.23 9.47
N ARG A 35 9.07 5.53 9.46
CA ARG A 35 8.27 5.65 8.23
C ARG A 35 8.69 6.85 7.39
N ILE A 36 8.91 8.00 8.02
CA ILE A 36 9.32 9.23 7.33
C ILE A 36 10.77 9.08 6.84
N LYS A 37 11.66 8.60 7.71
CA LYS A 37 13.08 8.38 7.36
C LYS A 37 13.27 7.42 6.19
N ALA A 38 12.42 6.39 6.08
CA ALA A 38 12.50 5.41 4.99
C ALA A 38 12.18 5.99 3.60
N GLY A 39 11.60 7.19 3.50
CA GLY A 39 11.11 7.73 2.23
C GLY A 39 12.13 8.50 1.41
N ALA A 40 12.96 9.32 2.03
CA ALA A 40 13.98 10.11 1.36
C ALA A 40 15.01 10.64 2.36
N GLU A 41 16.23 10.90 1.90
CA GLU A 41 17.27 11.55 2.72
C GLU A 41 16.80 12.91 3.27
N THR A 42 16.06 13.69 2.47
CA THR A 42 15.49 14.97 2.90
C THR A 42 14.42 14.81 3.99
N ALA A 43 13.60 13.76 3.89
CA ALA A 43 12.62 13.40 4.92
C ALA A 43 13.33 12.95 6.21
N SER A 44 14.42 12.21 6.07
CA SER A 44 15.26 11.79 7.20
C SER A 44 15.87 12.98 7.95
N ALA A 45 16.47 13.92 7.22
CA ALA A 45 17.00 15.15 7.79
C ALA A 45 15.92 16.00 8.48
N ALA A 46 14.70 16.04 7.94
CA ALA A 46 13.59 16.75 8.56
C ALA A 46 13.16 16.14 9.90
N VAL A 47 13.15 14.80 10.00
CA VAL A 47 12.90 14.10 11.29
C VAL A 47 13.96 14.48 12.33
N ASP A 48 15.24 14.45 11.95
CA ASP A 48 16.33 14.80 12.86
C ASP A 48 16.26 16.26 13.31
N PHE A 49 15.90 17.16 12.40
CA PHE A 49 15.67 18.56 12.74
C PHE A 49 14.51 18.73 13.74
N VAL A 50 13.35 18.10 13.47
CA VAL A 50 12.18 18.19 14.35
C VAL A 50 12.49 17.63 15.74
N GLU A 51 13.12 16.47 15.83
CA GLU A 51 13.49 15.87 17.13
C GLU A 51 14.54 16.72 17.87
N SER A 52 15.51 17.29 17.16
CA SER A 52 16.54 18.14 17.75
C SER A 52 15.99 19.48 18.25
N VAL A 53 15.04 20.09 17.53
CA VAL A 53 14.49 21.41 17.86
C VAL A 53 13.38 21.30 18.91
N CYS A 54 12.48 20.32 18.77
CA CYS A 54 11.32 20.16 19.64
C CYS A 54 11.59 19.27 20.87
N GLY A 55 12.65 18.46 20.86
CA GLY A 55 13.00 17.59 21.97
C GLY A 55 11.84 16.66 22.35
N ALA A 56 11.46 16.65 23.62
CA ALA A 56 10.33 15.85 24.11
C ALA A 56 9.00 16.16 23.41
N ALA A 57 8.76 17.43 23.03
CA ALA A 57 7.53 17.83 22.35
C ALA A 57 7.41 17.25 20.93
N ALA A 58 8.51 16.81 20.31
CA ALA A 58 8.48 16.10 19.03
C ALA A 58 7.70 14.78 19.12
N ALA A 59 7.63 14.20 20.32
CA ALA A 59 7.05 12.90 20.55
C ALA A 59 5.51 12.93 20.66
N ASP A 60 4.92 14.12 20.81
CA ASP A 60 3.49 14.30 21.04
C ASP A 60 2.68 14.23 19.74
N GLY A 61 1.43 13.77 19.84
CA GLY A 61 0.46 13.77 18.75
C GLY A 61 0.43 12.51 17.89
N ALA A 62 -0.25 12.61 16.74
CA ALA A 62 -0.41 11.53 15.77
C ALA A 62 0.55 11.69 14.59
N PHE A 63 0.74 10.62 13.80
CA PHE A 63 1.51 10.67 12.57
C PHE A 63 0.95 11.75 11.61
N PRO A 64 1.75 12.75 11.21
CA PRO A 64 1.25 13.89 10.44
C PRO A 64 1.18 13.58 8.94
N VAL A 65 0.23 12.73 8.54
CA VAL A 65 0.07 12.20 7.17
C VAL A 65 0.09 13.30 6.10
N ASP A 66 -0.72 14.36 6.25
CA ASP A 66 -0.77 15.43 5.25
C ASP A 66 0.58 16.14 5.09
N ALA A 67 1.23 16.50 6.20
CA ALA A 67 2.50 17.20 6.16
C ALA A 67 3.59 16.35 5.48
N VAL A 68 3.64 15.05 5.79
CA VAL A 68 4.63 14.12 5.22
C VAL A 68 4.37 13.89 3.74
N THR A 69 3.13 13.55 3.37
CA THR A 69 2.79 13.25 1.96
C THR A 69 2.83 14.50 1.09
N ARG A 70 2.49 15.68 1.61
CA ARG A 70 2.62 16.95 0.88
C ARG A 70 4.06 17.38 0.66
N GLN A 71 4.94 17.16 1.64
CA GLN A 71 6.34 17.63 1.57
C GLN A 71 7.27 16.65 0.87
N PHE A 72 7.01 15.34 1.02
CA PHE A 72 7.93 14.29 0.57
C PHE A 72 7.24 13.19 -0.24
N GLY A 73 5.92 13.21 -0.35
CA GLY A 73 5.18 12.25 -1.16
C GLY A 73 5.09 12.68 -2.63
N PRO A 74 4.44 11.84 -3.45
CA PRO A 74 4.25 12.14 -4.87
C PRO A 74 3.23 13.27 -5.09
N THR A 75 3.39 13.96 -6.21
CA THR A 75 2.54 15.08 -6.66
C THR A 75 1.90 14.80 -8.02
N ALA A 76 0.84 15.54 -8.37
CA ALA A 76 0.16 15.36 -9.65
C ALA A 76 1.13 15.56 -10.83
N GLY A 77 1.12 14.61 -11.77
CA GLY A 77 2.04 14.54 -12.90
C GLY A 77 3.26 13.65 -12.67
N ASP A 78 3.60 13.33 -11.42
CA ASP A 78 4.69 12.40 -11.13
C ASP A 78 4.36 10.99 -11.62
N LYS A 79 5.40 10.22 -11.93
CA LYS A 79 5.31 8.78 -12.19
C LYS A 79 5.85 8.03 -10.98
N ILE A 80 5.03 7.18 -10.38
CA ILE A 80 5.43 6.32 -9.27
C ILE A 80 5.33 4.85 -9.66
N ALA A 81 6.21 4.02 -9.10
CA ALA A 81 6.05 2.57 -9.15
C ALA A 81 4.97 2.11 -8.16
N ILE A 82 4.33 0.98 -8.45
CA ILE A 82 3.49 0.27 -7.49
C ILE A 82 4.23 -1.02 -7.14
N GLY A 83 4.88 -1.02 -5.99
CA GLY A 83 5.61 -2.16 -5.43
C GLY A 83 4.64 -3.16 -4.83
N HIS A 84 4.31 -4.20 -5.59
CA HIS A 84 3.44 -5.29 -5.21
C HIS A 84 4.27 -6.40 -4.56
N GLY A 85 4.42 -6.34 -3.24
CA GLY A 85 5.09 -7.37 -2.45
C GLY A 85 4.22 -8.62 -2.33
N LYS A 86 4.84 -9.80 -2.25
CA LYS A 86 4.19 -11.07 -1.93
C LYS A 86 4.65 -11.58 -0.56
N PRO A 87 3.83 -12.37 0.17
CA PRO A 87 4.20 -12.85 1.50
C PRO A 87 5.49 -13.67 1.57
N ASP A 88 5.89 -14.30 0.47
CA ASP A 88 7.16 -15.03 0.37
C ASP A 88 8.40 -14.14 0.14
N GLY A 89 8.24 -12.82 0.20
CA GLY A 89 9.31 -11.83 0.11
C GLY A 89 9.63 -11.34 -1.31
N ARG A 90 9.02 -11.93 -2.35
CA ARG A 90 9.11 -11.39 -3.72
C ARG A 90 8.44 -10.01 -3.79
N GLN A 91 8.88 -9.19 -4.74
CA GLN A 91 8.21 -7.93 -5.07
C GLN A 91 8.19 -7.76 -6.58
N TYR A 92 7.02 -7.41 -7.10
CA TYR A 92 6.81 -7.04 -8.49
C TYR A 92 6.60 -5.54 -8.60
N ASP A 93 7.13 -4.94 -9.66
CA ASP A 93 6.75 -3.58 -10.04
C ASP A 93 5.64 -3.68 -11.07
N LEU A 94 4.47 -3.14 -10.75
CA LEU A 94 3.34 -3.09 -11.70
C LEU A 94 3.55 -2.00 -12.77
N GLY A 95 4.70 -1.32 -12.78
CA GLY A 95 5.05 -0.31 -13.74
C GLY A 95 4.61 1.09 -13.31
N PRO A 96 5.03 2.11 -14.07
CA PRO A 96 4.81 3.49 -13.68
C PRO A 96 3.32 3.84 -13.79
N ALA A 97 2.77 4.34 -12.69
CA ALA A 97 1.45 4.95 -12.66
C ALA A 97 1.60 6.47 -12.56
N THR A 98 0.83 7.20 -13.35
CA THR A 98 0.83 8.66 -13.32
C THR A 98 -0.08 9.12 -12.20
N VAL A 99 0.45 9.96 -11.31
CA VAL A 99 -0.33 10.55 -10.22
C VAL A 99 -1.27 11.61 -10.80
N THR A 100 -2.56 11.45 -10.60
CA THR A 100 -3.58 12.38 -11.09
C THR A 100 -4.09 13.32 -10.01
N ASP A 101 -4.05 12.90 -8.73
CA ASP A 101 -4.52 13.71 -7.61
C ASP A 101 -3.89 13.27 -6.26
N ARG A 102 -3.87 14.20 -5.30
CA ARG A 102 -3.49 13.98 -3.89
C ARG A 102 -4.45 14.73 -2.97
N SER A 103 -4.99 14.05 -1.97
CA SER A 103 -5.80 14.67 -0.91
C SER A 103 -5.08 14.73 0.45
N PRO A 104 -5.50 15.64 1.36
CA PRO A 104 -4.88 15.80 2.68
C PRO A 104 -5.01 14.59 3.62
N ASP A 105 -5.95 13.68 3.36
CA ASP A 105 -6.09 12.43 4.11
C ASP A 105 -4.99 11.40 3.79
N GLY A 106 -4.06 11.72 2.88
CA GLY A 106 -3.00 10.83 2.43
C GLY A 106 -3.43 9.90 1.30
N THR A 107 -4.55 10.16 0.62
CA THR A 107 -4.90 9.45 -0.61
C THR A 107 -4.17 10.03 -1.81
N VAL A 108 -3.57 9.15 -2.60
CA VAL A 108 -2.95 9.42 -3.90
C VAL A 108 -3.73 8.63 -4.95
N THR A 109 -4.28 9.32 -5.94
CA THR A 109 -4.92 8.69 -7.10
C THR A 109 -3.91 8.56 -8.21
N VAL A 110 -3.77 7.36 -8.75
CA VAL A 110 -2.89 7.08 -9.89
C VAL A 110 -3.65 6.43 -11.03
N GLU A 111 -3.20 6.68 -12.24
CA GLU A 111 -3.75 6.09 -13.45
C GLU A 111 -2.66 5.34 -14.24
N ARG A 112 -3.03 4.16 -14.75
CA ARG A 112 -2.22 3.37 -15.68
C ARG A 112 -3.04 3.05 -16.92
N GLU A 113 -2.40 3.08 -18.08
CA GLU A 113 -2.93 2.44 -19.29
C GLU A 113 -2.67 0.92 -19.19
N LEU A 114 -3.67 0.13 -19.55
CA LEU A 114 -3.57 -1.33 -19.47
C LEU A 114 -3.06 -1.92 -20.79
N THR A 115 -2.33 -3.03 -20.67
CA THR A 115 -1.82 -3.75 -21.84
C THR A 115 -2.93 -4.57 -22.50
N PRO A 116 -3.23 -4.35 -23.80
CA PRO A 116 -4.28 -5.09 -24.50
C PRO A 116 -4.00 -6.58 -24.61
N GLY A 117 -5.06 -7.39 -24.63
CA GLY A 117 -4.98 -8.85 -24.80
C GLY A 117 -4.83 -9.64 -23.49
N GLY A 118 -4.63 -8.96 -22.36
CA GLY A 118 -4.80 -9.55 -21.03
C GLY A 118 -6.26 -9.58 -20.58
N THR A 119 -6.48 -9.99 -19.33
CA THR A 119 -7.79 -9.93 -18.64
C THR A 119 -7.69 -9.03 -17.43
N TYR A 120 -8.78 -8.34 -17.11
CA TYR A 120 -8.89 -7.60 -15.85
C TYR A 120 -8.81 -8.55 -14.66
N ASP A 121 -8.00 -8.21 -13.65
CA ASP A 121 -7.86 -8.99 -12.43
C ASP A 121 -9.22 -9.17 -11.74
N GLY A 122 -9.58 -10.41 -11.43
CA GLY A 122 -10.84 -10.79 -10.79
C GLY A 122 -12.13 -10.62 -11.63
N LEU A 123 -12.10 -9.92 -12.78
CA LEU A 123 -13.31 -9.66 -13.60
C LEU A 123 -13.45 -10.58 -14.83
N GLY A 124 -12.39 -11.31 -15.19
CA GLY A 124 -12.42 -12.30 -16.28
C GLY A 124 -12.76 -11.75 -17.68
N THR A 125 -12.75 -10.42 -17.84
CA THR A 125 -13.07 -9.73 -19.10
C THR A 125 -11.79 -9.28 -19.79
N THR A 126 -11.76 -9.31 -21.12
CA THR A 126 -10.59 -8.93 -21.93
C THR A 126 -10.29 -7.43 -21.82
N ILE A 127 -9.01 -7.10 -21.73
CA ILE A 127 -8.48 -5.74 -21.79
C ILE A 127 -8.34 -5.33 -23.25
N HIS A 128 -8.91 -4.18 -23.60
CA HIS A 128 -8.82 -3.56 -24.91
C HIS A 128 -7.84 -2.38 -24.93
N ALA A 129 -7.45 -1.96 -26.13
CA ALA A 129 -6.60 -0.78 -26.31
C ALA A 129 -7.28 0.49 -25.80
N GLY A 130 -6.53 1.27 -25.02
CA GLY A 130 -7.00 2.49 -24.38
C GLY A 130 -7.78 2.27 -23.07
N ASP A 131 -7.92 1.02 -22.60
CA ASP A 131 -8.48 0.76 -21.29
C ASP A 131 -7.52 1.24 -20.18
N SER A 132 -8.07 1.78 -19.09
CA SER A 132 -7.28 2.34 -17.99
C SER A 132 -7.67 1.77 -16.63
N ALA A 133 -6.71 1.81 -15.71
CA ALA A 133 -6.85 1.44 -14.31
C ALA A 133 -6.58 2.66 -13.44
N VAL A 134 -7.62 3.11 -12.74
CA VAL A 134 -7.52 4.22 -11.77
C VAL A 134 -7.51 3.65 -10.37
N THR A 135 -6.38 3.79 -9.67
CA THR A 135 -6.16 3.22 -8.35
C THR A 135 -6.07 4.33 -7.30
N LYS A 136 -6.77 4.16 -6.18
CA LYS A 136 -6.70 5.10 -5.04
C LYS A 136 -5.94 4.47 -3.89
N LEU A 137 -4.72 4.93 -3.66
CA LEU A 137 -3.85 4.43 -2.60
C LEU A 137 -3.92 5.39 -1.42
N THR A 138 -4.33 4.92 -0.25
CA THR A 138 -4.42 5.76 0.96
C THR A 138 -3.38 5.30 1.98
N GLU A 139 -2.55 6.24 2.44
CA GLU A 139 -1.54 5.97 3.48
C GLU A 139 -2.14 5.23 4.67
N SER A 140 -1.45 4.19 5.14
CA SER A 140 -1.84 3.32 6.26
C SER A 140 -3.10 2.47 6.06
N ARG A 141 -3.74 2.49 4.89
CA ARG A 141 -4.94 1.67 4.63
C ARG A 141 -4.56 0.22 4.30
N TRP A 142 -5.34 -0.72 4.84
CA TRP A 142 -5.19 -2.18 4.64
C TRP A 142 -5.74 -2.69 3.29
N TRP A 143 -6.17 -1.78 2.43
CA TRP A 143 -6.72 -2.11 1.13
C TRP A 143 -6.67 -0.90 0.20
N TYR A 144 -6.75 -1.14 -1.10
CA TYR A 144 -6.91 -0.07 -2.10
C TYR A 144 -7.80 -0.54 -3.25
N PRO A 145 -8.69 0.31 -3.78
CA PRO A 145 -9.49 0.00 -4.95
C PRO A 145 -8.80 0.42 -6.25
N THR A 146 -8.94 -0.41 -7.28
CA THR A 146 -8.64 -0.13 -8.67
C THR A 146 -9.93 -0.20 -9.48
N VAL A 147 -10.32 0.94 -10.06
CA VAL A 147 -11.47 1.01 -10.98
C VAL A 147 -10.96 0.86 -12.39
N TYR A 148 -11.48 -0.15 -13.08
CA TYR A 148 -11.17 -0.40 -14.48
C TYR A 148 -12.20 0.31 -15.38
N ARG A 149 -11.70 1.01 -16.41
CA ARG A 149 -12.52 1.71 -17.39
C ARG A 149 -12.07 1.34 -18.79
N SER A 150 -13.02 1.24 -19.72
CA SER A 150 -12.67 1.17 -21.13
C SER A 150 -12.27 2.53 -21.70
N SER A 151 -11.73 2.51 -22.91
CA SER A 151 -11.34 3.71 -23.68
C SER A 151 -12.45 4.77 -23.87
N ASP A 152 -13.73 4.38 -23.78
CA ASP A 152 -14.89 5.28 -23.82
C ASP A 152 -15.30 5.83 -22.43
N GLY A 153 -14.59 5.45 -21.37
CA GLY A 153 -14.87 5.81 -19.98
C GLY A 153 -15.85 4.89 -19.26
N THR A 154 -16.40 3.87 -19.92
CA THR A 154 -17.36 2.94 -19.30
C THR A 154 -16.68 2.11 -18.19
N ARG A 155 -17.26 2.09 -16.99
CA ARG A 155 -16.77 1.29 -15.87
C ARG A 155 -16.92 -0.21 -16.17
N ARG A 156 -15.84 -0.97 -16.04
CA ARG A 156 -15.82 -2.44 -16.18
C ARG A 156 -15.97 -3.18 -14.85
N GLY A 157 -15.55 -2.53 -13.77
CA GLY A 157 -15.70 -3.06 -12.42
C GLY A 157 -14.70 -2.40 -11.48
N THR A 158 -14.63 -2.90 -10.26
CA THR A 158 -13.68 -2.46 -9.24
C THR A 158 -13.07 -3.68 -8.58
N TYR A 159 -11.75 -3.76 -8.60
CA TYR A 159 -10.98 -4.73 -7.86
C TYR A 159 -10.41 -4.04 -6.62
N VAL A 160 -10.59 -4.63 -5.45
CA VAL A 160 -10.12 -4.08 -4.18
C VAL A 160 -9.14 -5.06 -3.58
N ASN A 161 -7.87 -4.67 -3.59
CA ASN A 161 -6.80 -5.48 -3.05
C ASN A 161 -6.75 -5.36 -1.53
N VAL A 162 -6.71 -6.47 -0.79
CA VAL A 162 -6.42 -6.46 0.65
C VAL A 162 -4.93 -6.75 0.88
N CYS A 163 -4.27 -5.82 1.57
CA CYS A 163 -2.83 -5.85 1.75
C CYS A 163 -2.44 -5.40 3.16
N THR A 164 -1.17 -5.53 3.49
CA THR A 164 -0.59 -4.78 4.62
C THR A 164 -0.76 -3.27 4.38
N PRO A 165 -0.76 -2.43 5.43
CA PRO A 165 -0.97 -0.99 5.28
C PRO A 165 -0.11 -0.36 4.18
N VAL A 166 -0.76 0.31 3.25
CA VAL A 166 -0.09 1.02 2.15
C VAL A 166 0.83 2.11 2.69
N GLU A 167 2.05 2.17 2.17
CA GLU A 167 3.00 3.24 2.44
C GLU A 167 3.35 3.97 1.13
N LEU A 168 3.05 5.27 1.08
CA LEU A 168 3.29 6.15 -0.06
C LEU A 168 4.64 6.88 0.09
N PHE A 169 5.62 6.45 -0.69
CA PHE A 169 6.93 7.08 -0.80
C PHE A 169 7.00 7.97 -2.05
N PRO A 170 7.96 8.91 -2.13
CA PRO A 170 8.02 9.88 -3.23
C PRO A 170 7.96 9.26 -4.63
N ASN A 171 8.55 8.07 -4.82
CA ASN A 171 8.63 7.40 -6.13
C ASN A 171 7.92 6.04 -6.17
N GLN A 172 7.31 5.59 -5.07
CA GLN A 172 6.74 4.25 -5.00
C GLN A 172 5.65 4.12 -3.93
N ALA A 173 4.54 3.50 -4.29
CA ALA A 173 3.62 2.93 -3.29
C ALA A 173 4.07 1.51 -2.93
N ARG A 174 4.15 1.18 -1.64
CA ARG A 174 4.58 -0.14 -1.14
C ARG A 174 3.53 -0.77 -0.25
N TYR A 175 3.38 -2.08 -0.40
CA TYR A 175 2.58 -2.95 0.44
C TYR A 175 2.99 -4.41 0.17
N VAL A 176 2.58 -5.32 1.06
CA VAL A 176 2.56 -6.75 0.82
C VAL A 176 1.12 -7.18 0.61
N ASP A 177 0.86 -7.76 -0.55
CA ASP A 177 -0.41 -8.37 -0.92
C ASP A 177 -0.74 -9.54 0.02
N LEU A 178 -1.99 -9.64 0.47
CA LEU A 178 -2.44 -10.71 1.36
C LEU A 178 -3.35 -11.71 0.65
N HIS A 179 -3.28 -11.75 -0.69
CA HIS A 179 -3.98 -12.65 -1.60
C HIS A 179 -5.50 -12.52 -1.64
N VAL A 180 -6.17 -12.27 -0.51
CA VAL A 180 -7.63 -12.12 -0.48
C VAL A 180 -8.05 -10.77 -1.07
N ASP A 181 -9.00 -10.78 -1.99
CA ASP A 181 -9.46 -9.58 -2.67
C ASP A 181 -10.99 -9.50 -2.70
N VAL A 182 -11.51 -8.30 -3.02
CA VAL A 182 -12.94 -8.08 -3.24
C VAL A 182 -13.17 -7.50 -4.63
N VAL A 183 -14.05 -8.13 -5.40
CA VAL A 183 -14.41 -7.72 -6.75
C VAL A 183 -15.85 -7.20 -6.76
N HIS A 184 -16.05 -5.98 -7.24
CA HIS A 184 -17.35 -5.41 -7.53
C HIS A 184 -17.53 -5.28 -9.05
N HIS A 185 -18.37 -6.16 -9.59
CA HIS A 185 -18.68 -6.29 -11.00
C HIS A 185 -19.50 -5.12 -11.56
N ALA A 186 -19.52 -4.98 -12.88
CA ALA A 186 -20.33 -3.94 -13.54
C ALA A 186 -21.85 -4.15 -13.35
N ASP A 187 -22.30 -5.38 -13.12
CA ASP A 187 -23.70 -5.73 -12.86
C ASP A 187 -24.14 -5.53 -11.40
N GLY A 188 -23.22 -5.08 -10.53
CA GLY A 188 -23.47 -4.85 -9.11
C GLY A 188 -23.18 -6.04 -8.20
N ARG A 189 -22.79 -7.21 -8.74
CA ARG A 189 -22.35 -8.33 -7.90
C ARG A 189 -21.06 -7.96 -7.15
N VAL A 190 -20.99 -8.31 -5.88
CA VAL A 190 -19.78 -8.20 -5.05
C VAL A 190 -19.39 -9.58 -4.56
N GLU A 191 -18.12 -9.96 -4.73
CA GLU A 191 -17.60 -11.24 -4.25
C GLU A 191 -16.17 -11.11 -3.70
N ARG A 192 -15.88 -11.91 -2.67
CA ARG A 192 -14.52 -12.10 -2.16
C ARG A 192 -13.87 -13.25 -2.91
N VAL A 193 -12.64 -13.05 -3.38
CA VAL A 193 -11.90 -14.02 -4.20
C VAL A 193 -10.56 -14.36 -3.54
N ASP A 194 -9.95 -15.45 -4.01
CA ASP A 194 -8.56 -15.87 -3.69
C ASP A 194 -8.28 -16.18 -2.20
N ASP A 195 -9.32 -16.58 -1.46
CA ASP A 195 -9.22 -17.09 -0.08
C ASP A 195 -8.35 -18.36 0.04
N ASP A 196 -8.30 -19.16 -1.02
CA ASP A 196 -7.49 -20.36 -1.13
C ASP A 196 -6.00 -20.02 -1.24
N GLU A 197 -5.64 -18.98 -1.99
CA GLU A 197 -4.26 -18.47 -2.03
C GLU A 197 -3.78 -17.99 -0.65
N LEU A 198 -4.61 -17.23 0.08
CA LEU A 198 -4.29 -16.84 1.46
C LEU A 198 -4.15 -18.05 2.39
N THR A 199 -5.00 -19.07 2.23
CA THR A 199 -4.91 -20.31 3.02
C THR A 199 -3.60 -21.05 2.73
N ALA A 200 -3.21 -21.18 1.46
CA ALA A 200 -1.95 -21.78 1.07
C ALA A 200 -0.74 -20.99 1.61
N ALA A 201 -0.82 -19.66 1.66
CA ALA A 201 0.24 -18.82 2.23
C ALA A 201 0.41 -19.03 3.75
N VAL A 202 -0.68 -19.34 4.48
CA VAL A 202 -0.62 -19.73 5.89
C VAL A 202 -0.01 -21.12 6.04
N GLU A 203 -0.42 -22.10 5.23
CA GLU A 203 0.13 -23.45 5.24
C GLU A 203 1.63 -23.49 4.91
N ALA A 204 2.11 -22.53 4.11
CA ALA A 204 3.50 -22.34 3.76
C ALA A 204 4.30 -21.49 4.77
N ASP A 205 3.73 -21.10 5.92
CA ASP A 205 4.33 -20.24 6.94
C ASP A 205 4.75 -18.83 6.45
N ASN A 206 4.28 -18.40 5.27
CA ASN A 206 4.55 -17.05 4.75
C ASN A 206 3.62 -15.99 5.37
N VAL A 207 2.45 -16.41 5.86
CA VAL A 207 1.47 -15.53 6.53
C VAL A 207 1.05 -16.16 7.87
N THR A 208 1.11 -15.39 8.96
CA THR A 208 0.63 -15.89 10.25
C THR A 208 -0.89 -16.06 10.26
N PRO A 209 -1.45 -17.03 11.01
CA PRO A 209 -2.91 -17.19 11.14
C PRO A 209 -3.62 -15.91 11.60
N ALA A 210 -3.01 -15.12 12.48
CA ALA A 210 -3.55 -13.86 12.96
C ALA A 210 -3.63 -12.78 11.85
N LEU A 211 -2.60 -12.71 10.99
CA LEU A 211 -2.60 -11.78 9.86
C LEU A 211 -3.61 -12.20 8.79
N ALA A 212 -3.76 -13.50 8.54
CA ALA A 212 -4.77 -14.03 7.63
C ALA A 212 -6.20 -13.75 8.12
N ALA A 213 -6.48 -13.94 9.42
CA ALA A 213 -7.76 -13.59 10.02
C ALA A 213 -8.07 -12.09 9.83
N LYS A 214 -7.08 -11.22 10.09
CA LYS A 214 -7.22 -9.79 9.86
C LYS A 214 -7.50 -9.44 8.39
N ALA A 215 -6.83 -10.10 7.44
CA ALA A 215 -7.07 -9.88 6.02
C ALA A 215 -8.51 -10.21 5.62
N ARG A 216 -9.04 -11.33 6.13
CA ARG A 216 -10.45 -11.73 5.92
C ARG A 216 -11.43 -10.74 6.54
N ASP A 217 -11.19 -10.29 7.77
CA ASP A 217 -12.04 -9.28 8.42
C ASP A 217 -12.08 -7.97 7.62
N VAL A 218 -10.93 -7.55 7.07
CA VAL A 218 -10.85 -6.37 6.19
C VAL A 218 -11.63 -6.61 4.90
N ALA A 219 -11.45 -7.77 4.25
CA ALA A 219 -12.18 -8.12 3.04
C ALA A 219 -13.70 -8.13 3.26
N ASP A 220 -14.17 -8.69 4.38
CA ASP A 220 -15.60 -8.74 4.74
C ASP A 220 -16.18 -7.35 5.00
N ALA A 221 -15.43 -6.49 5.68
CA ALA A 221 -15.82 -5.10 5.90
C ALA A 221 -15.88 -4.31 4.58
N VAL A 222 -14.94 -4.56 3.66
CA VAL A 222 -14.94 -3.95 2.32
C VAL A 222 -16.13 -4.43 1.50
N ALA A 223 -16.35 -5.75 1.42
CA ALA A 223 -17.44 -6.33 0.65
C ALA A 223 -18.81 -5.86 1.16
N SER A 224 -18.97 -5.67 2.47
CA SER A 224 -20.20 -5.16 3.09
C SER A 224 -20.47 -3.67 2.81
N ALA A 225 -19.45 -2.92 2.41
CA ALA A 225 -19.53 -1.47 2.18
C ALA A 225 -19.65 -1.08 0.70
N LEU A 226 -19.57 -2.05 -0.22
CA LEU A 226 -19.69 -1.88 -1.67
C LEU A 226 -21.10 -2.20 -2.16
#